data_AF-A0A942TUX2-F1
#
_entry.id   AF-A0A942TUX2-F1
#
_cell.length_a   1.000
_cell.length_b   1.000
_cell.length_c   1.000
_cell.angle_alpha   90.00
_cell.angle_beta   90.00
_cell.angle_gamma   90.00
#
_symmetry.space_group_name_H-M   'P 1'
#
loop_
_entity.id
_entity.type
_entity.pdbx_description
1 polymer ?
#
loop_
_entity_poly.entity_id
_entity_poly.type
_entity_poly.pdbx_seq_one_letter_code
_entity_poly.pdbx_strand_id
1 'polypeptide(L)'
;MGQFHATTIFAVQHKGQCAMAGDGQVTFGNAVVMKHTAKKVRKLFNGKILAGFAGSVADAFTLFEKFEGKLQEFNGNLQRAAVELAKEWRSDKVLRKLEAMLIVMDKDHLLLVSGTGEVIEPDDGILAIGSGGNYALAAGRALKNYASDHLTAKEMAQAALEIAADICVYTNRNIILEEL
;
A
#
# COMPACT_ATOMS: atom_id res chain seq x y z
N MET A 1 6.84 23.00 -8.96
CA MET A 1 7.92 23.04 -7.95
C MET A 1 7.29 22.86 -6.58
N GLY A 2 7.69 21.82 -5.82
CA GLY A 2 7.11 21.48 -4.50
C GLY A 2 6.35 20.15 -4.44
N GLN A 3 6.79 19.12 -5.17
CA GLN A 3 6.17 17.79 -5.12
C GLN A 3 6.93 16.93 -4.10
N PHE A 4 6.19 16.22 -3.24
CA PHE A 4 6.74 15.20 -2.37
C PHE A 4 6.75 13.87 -3.11
N HIS A 5 7.86 13.14 -3.04
CA HIS A 5 7.89 11.73 -3.46
C HIS A 5 7.27 10.87 -2.37
N ALA A 6 6.51 9.88 -2.81
CA ALA A 6 5.82 8.96 -1.92
C ALA A 6 6.76 7.89 -1.37
N THR A 7 6.46 7.38 -0.18
CA THR A 7 7.01 6.12 0.34
C THR A 7 6.63 4.96 -0.59
N THR A 8 7.40 3.89 -0.57
CA THR A 8 7.09 2.63 -1.21
C THR A 8 6.31 1.74 -0.27
N ILE A 9 5.20 1.18 -0.75
CA ILE A 9 4.36 0.22 -0.01
C ILE A 9 4.27 -1.05 -0.85
N PHE A 10 4.40 -2.18 -0.18
CA PHE A 10 4.31 -3.52 -0.77
C PHE A 10 3.37 -4.37 0.07
N ALA A 11 2.49 -5.14 -0.57
CA ALA A 11 1.57 -6.06 0.06
C ALA A 11 1.61 -7.41 -0.63
N VAL A 12 1.55 -8.48 0.15
CA VAL A 12 1.55 -9.86 -0.34
C VAL A 12 0.63 -10.74 0.49
N GLN A 13 -0.13 -11.56 -0.23
CA GLN A 13 -0.79 -12.73 0.32
C GLN A 13 0.00 -13.97 -0.10
N HIS A 14 0.46 -14.77 0.86
CA HIS A 14 1.27 -15.96 0.60
C HIS A 14 0.94 -17.05 1.62
N LYS A 15 0.57 -18.24 1.13
CA LYS A 15 0.28 -19.44 1.96
C LYS A 15 -0.71 -19.16 3.13
N GLY A 16 -1.76 -18.38 2.85
CA GLY A 16 -2.77 -18.01 3.85
C GLY A 16 -2.33 -16.94 4.85
N GLN A 17 -1.13 -16.38 4.70
CA GLN A 17 -0.62 -15.26 5.49
C GLN A 17 -0.70 -13.97 4.68
N CYS A 18 -0.96 -12.86 5.35
CA CYS A 18 -1.07 -11.55 4.74
C CYS A 18 -0.08 -10.59 5.41
N ALA A 19 0.78 -9.95 4.62
CA ALA A 19 1.71 -8.95 5.10
C ALA A 19 1.68 -7.70 4.20
N MET A 20 1.75 -6.54 4.84
CA MET A 20 1.92 -5.26 4.16
C MET A 20 3.07 -4.51 4.83
N ALA A 21 4.00 -4.03 4.03
CA ALA A 21 5.14 -3.28 4.50
C ALA A 21 5.23 -1.94 3.75
N GLY A 22 5.83 -0.94 4.40
CA GLY A 22 6.16 0.33 3.77
C GLY A 22 7.43 0.92 4.34
N ASP A 23 8.20 1.62 3.49
CA ASP A 23 9.36 2.36 3.94
C ASP A 23 8.98 3.71 4.57
N GLY A 24 9.94 4.34 5.24
CA GLY A 24 9.71 5.57 5.99
C GLY A 24 10.21 6.85 5.31
N GLN A 25 10.77 6.78 4.10
CA GLN A 25 11.37 7.95 3.46
C GLN A 25 10.33 8.94 2.94
N VAL A 26 10.51 10.22 3.28
CA VAL A 26 9.78 11.34 2.68
C VAL A 26 10.79 12.26 2.04
N THR A 27 10.74 12.38 0.72
CA THR A 27 11.62 13.26 -0.05
C THR A 27 10.83 14.44 -0.59
N PHE A 28 11.30 15.65 -0.34
CA PHE A 28 10.74 16.90 -0.85
C PHE A 28 11.52 17.37 -2.07
N GLY A 29 10.80 17.75 -3.13
CA GLY A 29 11.41 17.99 -4.42
C GLY A 29 12.13 16.74 -4.90
N ASN A 30 13.19 16.87 -5.69
CA ASN A 30 13.84 15.71 -6.29
C ASN A 30 15.00 15.12 -5.47
N ALA A 31 15.42 15.79 -4.39
CA ALA A 31 16.70 15.46 -3.74
C ALA A 31 16.74 15.65 -2.21
N VAL A 32 15.77 16.34 -1.59
CA VAL A 32 15.88 16.68 -0.16
C VAL A 32 15.10 15.69 0.68
N VAL A 33 15.79 14.81 1.40
CA VAL A 33 15.14 13.88 2.34
C VAL A 33 14.75 14.62 3.61
N MET A 34 13.44 14.63 3.91
CA MET A 34 12.85 15.36 5.05
C MET A 34 12.59 14.47 6.26
N LYS A 35 12.27 13.19 6.04
CA LYS A 35 11.96 12.24 7.11
C LYS A 35 12.35 10.83 6.68
N HIS A 36 12.74 10.01 7.65
CA HIS A 36 13.16 8.63 7.43
C HIS A 36 12.19 7.59 8.00
N THR A 37 11.22 7.98 8.83
CA THR A 37 10.39 7.08 9.66
C THR A 37 8.89 7.36 9.52
N ALA A 38 8.43 7.72 8.32
CA ALA A 38 6.99 7.84 8.06
C ALA A 38 6.29 6.49 8.24
N LYS A 39 5.06 6.51 8.77
CA LYS A 39 4.19 5.33 8.89
C LYS A 39 3.01 5.48 7.96
N LYS A 40 2.99 4.73 6.86
CA LYS A 40 1.97 4.82 5.80
C LYS A 40 1.12 3.56 5.64
N VAL A 41 1.46 2.52 6.40
CA VAL A 41 0.66 1.31 6.57
C VAL A 41 -0.07 1.41 7.91
N ARG A 42 -1.36 1.08 7.92
CA ARG A 42 -2.21 1.12 9.11
C ARG A 42 -3.18 -0.04 9.14
N LYS A 43 -3.46 -0.55 10.34
CA LYS A 43 -4.58 -1.47 10.57
C LYS A 43 -5.90 -0.71 10.72
N LEU A 44 -6.93 -1.15 10.01
CA LEU A 44 -8.31 -0.62 10.07
C LEU A 44 -9.28 -1.71 10.54
N PHE A 45 -10.51 -1.31 10.83
CA PHE A 45 -11.63 -2.22 11.11
C PHE A 45 -11.29 -3.27 12.16
N ASN A 46 -10.92 -2.78 13.35
CA ASN A 46 -10.53 -3.59 14.51
C ASN A 46 -9.36 -4.56 14.23
N GLY A 47 -8.43 -4.14 13.37
CA GLY A 47 -7.23 -4.92 13.08
C GLY A 47 -7.40 -5.98 11.99
N LYS A 48 -8.57 -6.08 11.37
CA LYS A 48 -8.88 -7.10 10.36
C LYS A 48 -8.46 -6.73 8.94
N ILE A 49 -8.16 -5.44 8.71
CA ILE A 49 -7.81 -4.89 7.41
C ILE A 49 -6.46 -4.17 7.52
N LEU A 50 -5.56 -4.41 6.56
CA LEU A 50 -4.39 -3.56 6.34
C LEU A 50 -4.68 -2.57 5.23
N ALA A 51 -4.29 -1.33 5.43
CA ALA A 51 -4.41 -0.27 4.43
C ALA A 51 -3.09 0.50 4.30
N GLY A 52 -2.69 0.78 3.06
CA GLY A 52 -1.45 1.47 2.74
C GLY A 52 -1.68 2.54 1.67
N PHE A 53 -1.23 3.78 1.93
CA PHE A 53 -1.41 4.90 1.02
C PHE A 53 -0.10 5.63 0.72
N ALA A 54 0.30 5.66 -0.54
CA ALA A 54 1.54 6.27 -1.02
C ALA A 54 1.33 7.72 -1.48
N GLY A 55 0.77 8.56 -0.61
CA GLY A 55 0.53 9.99 -0.88
C GLY A 55 0.73 10.86 0.36
N SER A 56 0.12 12.06 0.36
CA SER A 56 0.24 12.98 1.50
C SER A 56 -0.35 12.39 2.79
N VAL A 57 0.07 12.90 3.95
CA VAL A 57 -0.47 12.41 5.24
C VAL A 57 -1.95 12.79 5.38
N ALA A 58 -2.32 14.01 5.00
CA ALA A 58 -3.70 14.49 5.11
C ALA A 58 -4.66 13.64 4.27
N ASP A 59 -4.31 13.39 3.01
CA ASP A 59 -5.14 12.57 2.11
C ASP A 59 -5.26 11.12 2.61
N ALA A 60 -4.20 10.58 3.19
CA ALA A 60 -4.22 9.24 3.80
C ALA A 60 -5.29 9.15 4.89
N PHE A 61 -5.31 10.11 5.82
CA PHE A 61 -6.30 10.14 6.90
C PHE A 61 -7.71 10.23 6.36
N THR A 62 -7.97 11.13 5.41
CA THR A 62 -9.29 11.28 4.80
C THR A 62 -9.75 10.00 4.12
N LEU A 63 -8.90 9.34 3.33
CA LEU A 63 -9.26 8.11 2.64
C LEU A 63 -9.44 6.93 3.61
N PHE A 64 -8.61 6.82 4.65
CA PHE A 64 -8.78 5.79 5.68
C PHE A 64 -10.10 5.96 6.45
N GLU A 65 -10.45 7.18 6.84
CA GLU A 65 -11.71 7.46 7.55
C GLU A 65 -12.93 7.14 6.66
N LYS A 66 -12.91 7.58 5.40
CA LYS A 66 -13.97 7.25 4.43
C LYS A 66 -14.08 5.74 4.23
N PHE A 67 -12.94 5.06 4.06
CA PHE A 67 -12.93 3.61 3.84
C PHE A 67 -13.42 2.84 5.08
N GLU A 68 -13.02 3.25 6.28
CA GLU A 68 -13.49 2.65 7.52
C GLU A 68 -15.01 2.83 7.71
N GLY A 69 -15.55 3.99 7.32
CA GLY A 69 -16.99 4.20 7.24
C GLY A 69 -17.68 3.24 6.25
N LYS A 70 -17.10 3.02 5.06
CA LYS A 70 -17.61 2.05 4.08
C LYS A 70 -17.52 0.61 4.58
N LEU A 71 -16.44 0.24 5.26
CA LEU A 71 -16.32 -1.07 5.89
C LEU A 71 -17.40 -1.28 6.95
N GLN A 72 -17.71 -0.27 7.77
CA GLN A 72 -18.81 -0.36 8.73
C GLN A 72 -20.18 -0.49 8.03
N GLU A 73 -20.44 0.31 7.00
CA GLU A 73 -21.69 0.30 6.21
C GLU A 73 -21.95 -1.08 5.59
N PHE A 74 -20.90 -1.73 5.07
CA PHE A 74 -21.01 -3.03 4.39
C PHE A 74 -20.54 -4.22 5.24
N ASN A 75 -20.56 -4.09 6.57
CA ASN A 75 -20.25 -5.17 7.52
C ASN A 75 -18.91 -5.88 7.27
N GLY A 76 -17.90 -5.12 6.87
CA GLY A 76 -16.54 -5.61 6.62
C GLY A 76 -16.33 -6.24 5.25
N ASN A 77 -17.28 -6.14 4.32
CA ASN A 77 -17.07 -6.61 2.95
C ASN A 77 -16.06 -5.72 2.21
N LEU A 78 -14.82 -6.19 2.07
CA LEU A 78 -13.71 -5.43 1.50
C LEU A 78 -13.97 -5.00 0.05
N GLN A 79 -14.36 -5.95 -0.81
CA GLN A 79 -14.61 -5.67 -2.23
C GLN A 79 -15.71 -4.63 -2.41
N ARG A 80 -16.82 -4.75 -1.67
CA ARG A 80 -17.92 -3.79 -1.75
C ARG A 80 -17.51 -2.41 -1.23
N ALA A 81 -16.83 -2.36 -0.09
CA ALA A 81 -16.34 -1.11 0.48
C ALA A 81 -15.35 -0.42 -0.47
N ALA A 82 -14.47 -1.18 -1.14
CA ALA A 82 -13.49 -0.65 -2.08
C ALA A 82 -14.16 -0.03 -3.31
N VAL A 83 -15.17 -0.69 -3.88
CA VAL A 83 -15.95 -0.17 -5.01
C VAL A 83 -16.69 1.11 -4.65
N GLU A 84 -17.33 1.16 -3.48
CA GLU A 84 -18.06 2.36 -3.05
C GLU A 84 -17.11 3.52 -2.70
N LEU A 85 -15.95 3.24 -2.09
CA LEU A 85 -14.89 4.24 -1.91
C LEU A 85 -14.40 4.77 -3.27
N ALA A 86 -14.15 3.89 -4.25
CA ALA A 86 -13.67 4.29 -5.57
C ALA A 86 -14.66 5.24 -6.28
N LYS A 87 -15.96 4.95 -6.19
CA LYS A 87 -17.02 5.82 -6.71
C LYS A 87 -17.05 7.18 -6.02
N GLU A 88 -16.96 7.20 -4.70
CA GLU A 88 -16.95 8.43 -3.90
C GLU A 88 -15.71 9.27 -4.22
N TRP A 89 -14.53 8.64 -4.24
CA TRP A 89 -13.25 9.28 -4.55
C TRP A 89 -13.25 9.89 -5.96
N ARG A 90 -13.74 9.17 -6.97
CA ARG A 90 -13.86 9.68 -8.34
C ARG A 90 -14.78 10.89 -8.46
N SER A 91 -15.84 10.93 -7.65
CA SER A 91 -16.85 11.99 -7.68
C SER A 91 -16.39 13.26 -6.95
N ASP A 92 -15.49 13.11 -5.97
CA ASP A 92 -14.94 14.22 -5.21
C ASP A 92 -13.99 15.07 -6.07
N LYS A 93 -14.33 16.36 -6.25
CA LYS A 93 -13.58 17.28 -7.11
C LYS A 93 -12.14 17.51 -6.66
N VAL A 94 -11.86 17.36 -5.37
CA VAL A 94 -10.54 17.54 -4.76
C VAL A 94 -9.77 16.23 -4.81
N LEU A 95 -10.35 15.16 -4.25
CA LEU A 95 -9.64 13.89 -4.10
C LEU A 95 -9.36 13.20 -5.45
N ARG A 96 -10.20 13.36 -6.48
CA ARG A 96 -9.97 12.75 -7.81
C ARG A 96 -8.68 13.21 -8.51
N LYS A 97 -8.08 14.32 -8.06
CA LYS A 97 -6.82 14.84 -8.61
C LYS A 97 -5.59 14.19 -7.99
N LEU A 98 -5.77 13.36 -6.97
CA LEU A 98 -4.69 12.63 -6.34
C LEU A 98 -4.19 11.56 -7.32
N GLU A 99 -2.90 11.64 -7.63
CA GLU A 99 -2.19 10.62 -8.41
C GLU A 99 -1.83 9.39 -7.57
N ALA A 100 -2.03 9.46 -6.25
CA ALA A 100 -1.71 8.38 -5.32
C ALA A 100 -2.74 7.26 -5.36
N MET A 101 -2.26 6.05 -5.08
CA MET A 101 -3.06 4.83 -4.99
C MET A 101 -3.17 4.37 -3.53
N LEU A 102 -4.23 3.62 -3.24
CA LEU A 102 -4.51 2.99 -1.95
C LEU A 102 -4.48 1.47 -2.14
N ILE A 103 -3.70 0.76 -1.32
CA ILE A 103 -3.79 -0.71 -1.20
C ILE A 103 -4.60 -1.01 0.05
N VAL A 104 -5.56 -1.93 -0.04
CA VAL A 104 -6.31 -2.47 1.09
C VAL A 104 -6.32 -4.00 1.02
N MET A 105 -6.25 -4.66 2.16
CA MET A 105 -6.13 -6.12 2.22
C MET A 105 -6.82 -6.67 3.46
N ASP A 106 -7.56 -7.75 3.28
CA ASP A 106 -7.99 -8.65 4.36
C ASP A 106 -7.34 -10.03 4.19
N LYS A 107 -7.81 -11.01 4.97
CA LYS A 107 -7.29 -12.39 4.92
C LYS A 107 -7.59 -13.12 3.60
N ASP A 108 -8.57 -12.66 2.83
CA ASP A 108 -9.13 -13.33 1.66
C ASP A 108 -8.81 -12.57 0.36
N HIS A 109 -8.74 -11.22 0.41
CA HIS A 109 -8.66 -10.31 -0.74
C HIS A 109 -7.60 -9.23 -0.56
N LEU A 110 -6.93 -8.90 -1.66
CA LEU A 110 -5.95 -7.82 -1.77
C LEU A 110 -6.33 -6.90 -2.93
N LEU A 111 -6.60 -5.63 -2.65
CA LEU A 111 -7.16 -4.70 -3.65
C LEU A 111 -6.34 -3.41 -3.75
N LEU A 112 -6.21 -2.90 -4.97
CA LEU A 112 -5.74 -1.56 -5.28
C LEU A 112 -6.94 -0.67 -5.64
N VAL A 113 -7.01 0.52 -5.05
CA VAL A 113 -8.04 1.52 -5.31
C VAL A 113 -7.39 2.82 -5.74
N SER A 114 -7.94 3.48 -6.77
CA SER A 114 -7.43 4.75 -7.30
C SER A 114 -8.49 5.85 -7.35
N GLY A 115 -8.05 7.11 -7.40
CA GLY A 115 -8.92 8.28 -7.59
C GLY A 115 -9.61 8.35 -8.96
N THR A 116 -9.20 7.54 -9.94
CA THR A 116 -9.88 7.41 -11.24
C THR A 116 -11.11 6.49 -11.16
N GLY A 117 -11.31 5.82 -10.02
CA GLY A 117 -12.41 4.90 -9.77
C GLY A 117 -12.10 3.45 -10.13
N GLU A 118 -10.82 3.09 -10.29
CA GLU A 118 -10.40 1.71 -10.53
C GLU A 118 -10.33 0.93 -9.22
N VAL A 119 -10.73 -0.34 -9.29
CA VAL A 119 -10.54 -1.34 -8.22
C VAL A 119 -9.94 -2.57 -8.87
N ILE A 120 -8.72 -2.92 -8.48
CA ILE A 120 -7.93 -3.97 -9.12
C ILE A 120 -7.52 -5.00 -8.07
N GLU A 121 -7.80 -6.27 -8.33
CA GLU A 121 -7.35 -7.41 -7.55
C GLU A 121 -6.23 -8.11 -8.34
N PRO A 122 -5.04 -8.37 -7.75
CA PRO A 122 -3.93 -8.99 -8.46
C PRO A 122 -4.13 -10.52 -8.55
N ASP A 123 -3.86 -11.10 -9.72
CA ASP A 123 -3.95 -12.55 -9.92
C ASP A 123 -2.91 -13.33 -9.09
N ASP A 124 -1.77 -12.70 -8.81
CA ASP A 124 -0.64 -13.30 -8.10
C ASP A 124 -0.59 -12.94 -6.62
N GLY A 125 -1.61 -12.26 -6.07
CA GLY A 125 -1.66 -11.88 -4.66
C GLY A 125 -0.54 -10.95 -4.22
N ILE A 126 -0.01 -10.11 -5.12
CA ILE A 126 1.01 -9.10 -4.81
C ILE A 126 0.58 -7.74 -5.38
N LEU A 127 0.71 -6.68 -4.56
CA LEU A 127 0.61 -5.29 -5.01
C LEU A 127 1.76 -4.46 -4.47
N ALA A 128 2.16 -3.44 -5.23
CA ALA A 128 3.10 -2.43 -4.76
C ALA A 128 2.74 -1.06 -5.34
N ILE A 129 2.95 -0.01 -4.56
CA ILE A 129 2.70 1.38 -4.94
C ILE A 129 3.82 2.29 -4.41
N GLY A 130 3.86 3.53 -4.92
CA GLY A 130 4.83 4.54 -4.50
C GLY A 130 6.13 4.52 -5.31
N SER A 131 7.10 5.34 -4.89
CA SER A 131 8.29 5.67 -5.70
C SER A 131 9.10 4.45 -6.13
N GLY A 132 9.29 3.48 -5.25
CA GLY A 132 10.00 2.23 -5.50
C GLY A 132 9.10 1.03 -5.79
N GLY A 133 7.80 1.24 -6.03
CA GLY A 133 6.81 0.16 -6.13
C GLY A 133 7.17 -0.88 -7.18
N ASN A 134 7.64 -0.46 -8.35
CA ASN A 134 8.00 -1.38 -9.43
C ASN A 134 9.18 -2.31 -9.06
N TYR A 135 10.17 -1.81 -8.32
CA TYR A 135 11.30 -2.62 -7.86
C TYR A 135 10.84 -3.63 -6.81
N ALA A 136 10.03 -3.19 -5.85
CA ALA A 136 9.46 -4.07 -4.83
C ALA A 136 8.55 -5.15 -5.45
N LEU A 137 7.75 -4.78 -6.45
CA LEU A 137 6.87 -5.71 -7.17
C LEU A 137 7.67 -6.79 -7.90
N ALA A 138 8.71 -6.40 -8.64
CA ALA A 138 9.58 -7.34 -9.34
C ALA A 138 10.29 -8.30 -8.36
N ALA A 139 10.82 -7.75 -7.26
CA ALA A 139 11.47 -8.52 -6.21
C ALA A 139 10.51 -9.51 -5.54
N GLY A 140 9.34 -9.04 -5.09
CA GLY A 140 8.34 -9.87 -4.43
C GLY A 140 7.83 -10.99 -5.33
N ARG A 141 7.60 -10.73 -6.62
CA ARG A 141 7.20 -11.75 -7.60
C ARG A 141 8.28 -12.81 -7.79
N ALA A 142 9.54 -12.40 -7.89
CA ALA A 142 10.66 -13.34 -7.99
C ALA A 142 10.76 -14.22 -6.74
N LEU A 143 10.69 -13.62 -5.54
CA LEU A 143 10.71 -14.36 -4.27
C LEU A 143 9.53 -15.33 -4.17
N LYS A 144 8.32 -14.90 -4.56
CA LYS A 144 7.13 -15.75 -4.52
C LYS A 144 7.21 -16.91 -5.51
N ASN A 145 7.85 -16.75 -6.66
CA ASN A 145 7.96 -17.81 -7.66
C ASN A 145 9.11 -18.79 -7.39
N TYR A 146 10.24 -18.30 -6.87
CA TYR A 146 11.48 -19.09 -6.78
C TYR A 146 11.93 -19.42 -5.36
N ALA A 147 11.39 -18.75 -4.35
CA ALA A 147 11.70 -18.97 -2.92
C ALA A 147 10.44 -19.24 -2.07
N SER A 148 9.35 -19.66 -2.72
CA SER A 148 8.01 -19.85 -2.13
C SER A 148 8.00 -20.74 -0.88
N ASP A 149 8.85 -21.77 -0.85
CA ASP A 149 8.92 -22.78 0.20
C ASP A 149 9.77 -22.39 1.40
N HIS A 150 10.53 -21.30 1.28
CA HIS A 150 11.48 -20.87 2.30
C HIS A 150 11.11 -19.55 2.95
N LEU A 151 10.12 -18.82 2.41
CA LEU A 151 9.74 -17.50 2.88
C LEU A 151 8.26 -17.43 3.24
N THR A 152 7.99 -16.78 4.37
CA THR A 152 6.67 -16.33 4.82
C THR A 152 6.24 -15.04 4.09
N ALA A 153 4.95 -14.69 4.18
CA ALA A 153 4.47 -13.40 3.62
C ALA A 153 5.23 -12.21 4.21
N LYS A 154 5.51 -12.25 5.52
CA LYS A 154 6.31 -11.26 6.24
C LYS A 154 7.71 -11.10 5.65
N GLU A 155 8.44 -12.20 5.53
CA GLU A 155 9.81 -12.19 5.02
C GLU A 155 9.86 -11.72 3.57
N MET A 156 8.88 -12.12 2.75
CA MET A 156 8.74 -11.63 1.38
C MET A 156 8.49 -10.11 1.34
N ALA A 157 7.59 -9.59 2.16
CA ALA A 157 7.29 -8.16 2.20
C ALA A 157 8.50 -7.33 2.66
N GLN A 158 9.22 -7.81 3.67
CA GLN A 158 10.46 -7.19 4.14
C GLN A 158 11.53 -7.19 3.04
N ALA A 159 11.84 -8.36 2.46
CA ALA A 159 12.89 -8.51 1.45
C ALA A 159 12.58 -7.71 0.17
N ALA A 160 11.32 -7.66 -0.26
CA ALA A 160 10.91 -6.88 -1.43
C ALA A 160 11.20 -5.39 -1.25
N LEU A 161 10.95 -4.83 -0.06
CA LEU A 161 11.27 -3.43 0.24
C LEU A 161 12.76 -3.19 0.45
N GLU A 162 13.49 -4.14 1.04
CA GLU A 162 14.95 -4.02 1.15
C GLU A 162 15.62 -3.94 -0.23
N ILE A 163 15.19 -4.79 -1.17
CA ILE A 163 15.67 -4.74 -2.56
C ILE A 163 15.28 -3.40 -3.20
N ALA A 164 14.06 -2.93 -2.98
CA ALA A 164 13.64 -1.62 -3.49
C ALA A 164 14.48 -0.47 -2.89
N ALA A 165 14.85 -0.54 -1.62
CA ALA A 165 15.70 0.45 -0.94
C ALA A 165 17.16 0.45 -1.45
N ASP A 166 17.65 -0.70 -1.93
CA ASP A 166 18.99 -0.81 -2.50
C ASP A 166 19.08 -0.23 -3.92
N ILE A 167 17.95 -0.05 -4.61
CA ILE A 167 17.88 0.40 -6.00
C ILE A 167 17.30 1.81 -6.10
N CYS A 168 16.20 2.08 -5.40
CA CYS A 168 15.45 3.32 -5.51
C CYS A 168 15.95 4.36 -4.51
N VAL A 169 16.48 5.49 -5.01
CA VAL A 169 16.93 6.63 -4.18
C VAL A 169 15.81 7.27 -3.33
N TYR A 170 14.54 6.97 -3.63
CA TYR A 170 13.37 7.44 -2.91
C TYR A 170 12.80 6.41 -1.92
N THR A 171 13.52 5.35 -1.61
CA THR A 171 13.09 4.28 -0.69
C THR A 171 14.23 3.95 0.28
N ASN A 172 13.95 3.83 1.57
CA ASN A 172 14.96 3.52 2.57
C ASN A 172 14.71 2.18 3.29
N ARG A 173 15.66 1.80 4.16
CA ARG A 173 15.61 0.57 4.96
C ARG A 173 14.86 0.72 6.29
N ASN A 174 14.22 1.85 6.56
CA ASN A 174 13.36 2.02 7.74
C ASN A 174 11.97 1.48 7.40
N ILE A 175 11.86 0.16 7.39
CA ILE A 175 10.68 -0.56 6.96
C ILE A 175 9.77 -0.81 8.17
N ILE A 176 8.48 -0.54 7.97
CA ILE A 176 7.40 -0.90 8.89
C ILE A 176 6.63 -2.02 8.24
N LEU A 177 6.39 -3.07 9.01
CA LEU A 177 5.70 -4.26 8.55
C LEU A 177 4.51 -4.53 9.46
N GLU A 178 3.36 -4.78 8.84
CA GLU A 178 2.13 -5.18 9.51
C GLU A 178 1.63 -6.51 8.92
N GLU A 179 1.04 -7.34 9.78
CA GLU A 179 0.48 -8.65 9.44
C GLU A 179 -0.98 -8.73 9.90
N LEU A 180 -1.78 -9.57 9.27
CA LEU A 180 -3.14 -9.92 9.73
C LEU A 180 -3.14 -11.22 10.53
#